data_AF-A0A075DD13-F1
#
_entry.id   AF-A0A075DD13-F1
#
_cell.length_a   1.000
_cell.length_b   1.000
_cell.length_c   1.000
_cell.angle_alpha   90.00
_cell.angle_beta   90.00
_cell.angle_gamma   90.00
#
_symmetry.space_group_name_H-M   'P 1'
#
loop_
_entity.id
_entity.type
_entity.pdbx_description
1 polymer ?
#
loop_
_entity_poly.entity_id
_entity_poly.type
_entity_poly.pdbx_seq_one_letter_code
_entity_poly.pdbx_strand_id
1 'polypeptide(L)'
;MKNKFISTWKYVVGGSTVLAYQSWYESYKSTKSAAKLNERLESMEISINDIDVKIDRCIDPELKSKLIVEKGELNNSLENLKTVHEAYIGKSQGVAQNSNESTKLFEEYNDQFHRAFKIVLEKAEEIDKSLNNSSNENKFIDMNFIWEKITEYKEFLSTLSFTELCLVMNILMSIFIFTCLASIIFAVYGNFLIDKLSLEQKYPKLSSLIRIRVNLQHYYIMINTLFIVLGLIFIVYINFMTFIHG
;
A
#
# COMPACT_ATOMS: atom_id res chain seq x y z
N MET A 1 9.98 -6.74 9.59
CA MET A 1 8.67 -6.36 10.22
C MET A 1 7.69 -7.55 10.33
N LYS A 2 8.17 -8.77 10.65
CA LYS A 2 7.43 -10.03 10.43
C LYS A 2 6.43 -10.44 11.54
N ASN A 3 6.36 -9.75 12.68
CA ASN A 3 5.61 -10.25 13.86
C ASN A 3 4.55 -9.31 14.44
N LYS A 4 4.38 -8.07 13.95
CA LYS A 4 3.47 -7.10 14.59
C LYS A 4 2.00 -7.52 14.47
N PHE A 5 1.54 -7.91 13.28
CA PHE A 5 0.13 -8.21 13.01
C PHE A 5 -0.41 -9.34 13.89
N ILE A 6 0.17 -10.54 13.80
CA ILE A 6 -0.21 -11.67 14.66
C ILE A 6 0.00 -11.36 16.15
N SER A 7 1.06 -10.62 16.52
CA SER A 7 1.27 -10.29 17.94
C SER A 7 0.13 -9.42 18.47
N THR A 8 -0.34 -8.41 17.73
CA THR A 8 -1.48 -7.56 18.12
C THR A 8 -2.73 -8.40 18.34
N TRP A 9 -3.02 -9.33 17.43
CA TRP A 9 -4.19 -10.22 17.55
C TRP A 9 -4.06 -11.24 18.69
N LYS A 10 -2.88 -11.85 18.89
CA LYS A 10 -2.60 -12.80 19.99
C LYS A 10 -2.59 -12.13 21.36
N TYR A 11 -2.10 -10.89 21.47
CA TYR A 11 -2.24 -10.07 22.68
C TYR A 11 -3.70 -9.80 23.02
N VAL A 12 -4.56 -9.74 22.01
CA VAL A 12 -6.00 -9.62 22.23
C VAL A 12 -6.63 -10.98 22.60
N VAL A 13 -6.13 -12.14 22.13
CA VAL A 13 -6.63 -13.46 22.59
C VAL A 13 -6.44 -13.66 24.09
N GLY A 14 -5.22 -13.47 24.59
CA GLY A 14 -4.94 -13.54 26.03
C GLY A 14 -5.59 -12.41 26.82
N GLY A 15 -5.83 -11.28 26.15
CA GLY A 15 -6.56 -10.14 26.69
C GLY A 15 -8.08 -10.28 26.65
N SER A 16 -8.68 -11.18 25.86
CA SER A 16 -10.13 -11.16 25.58
C SER A 16 -10.96 -11.48 26.82
N THR A 17 -10.55 -12.48 27.60
CA THR A 17 -11.17 -12.82 28.89
C THR A 17 -10.93 -11.75 29.94
N VAL A 18 -9.73 -11.14 29.94
CA VAL A 18 -9.37 -10.04 30.86
C VAL A 18 -10.12 -8.75 30.51
N LEU A 19 -10.29 -8.45 29.22
CA LEU A 19 -10.98 -7.30 28.69
C LEU A 19 -12.50 -7.47 28.81
N ALA A 20 -13.04 -8.68 28.64
CA ALA A 20 -14.44 -8.97 28.92
C ALA A 20 -14.71 -8.78 30.43
N TYR A 21 -13.88 -9.36 31.30
CA TYR A 21 -13.99 -9.20 32.75
C TYR A 21 -13.80 -7.75 33.21
N GLN A 22 -12.83 -7.03 32.63
CA GLN A 22 -12.60 -5.61 32.88
C GLN A 22 -13.76 -4.75 32.36
N SER A 23 -14.28 -5.03 31.15
CA SER A 23 -15.42 -4.33 30.58
C SER A 23 -16.68 -4.56 31.41
N TRP A 24 -16.87 -5.73 32.01
CA TRP A 24 -17.96 -6.01 32.94
C TRP A 24 -17.82 -5.29 34.27
N TYR A 25 -16.64 -5.43 34.91
CA TYR A 25 -16.33 -4.79 36.19
C TYR A 25 -16.40 -3.25 36.10
N GLU A 26 -16.12 -2.68 34.93
CA GLU A 26 -16.04 -1.23 34.74
C GLU A 26 -17.23 -0.63 33.97
N SER A 27 -17.98 -1.36 33.12
CA SER A 27 -19.33 -0.97 32.67
C SER A 27 -20.27 -0.73 33.84
N TYR A 28 -19.97 -1.38 34.97
CA TYR A 28 -20.62 -1.23 36.25
C TYR A 28 -20.21 0.05 37.02
N LYS A 29 -19.11 0.74 36.63
CA LYS A 29 -18.49 1.85 37.40
C LYS A 29 -18.15 3.13 36.60
N SER A 30 -17.85 3.09 35.28
CA SER A 30 -17.66 4.27 34.40
C SER A 30 -17.57 3.95 32.89
N THR A 31 -17.94 4.90 32.03
CA THR A 31 -17.90 4.88 30.54
C THR A 31 -16.50 4.76 29.89
N LYS A 32 -15.40 4.80 30.65
CA LYS A 32 -14.03 4.89 30.10
C LYS A 32 -13.49 3.60 29.45
N SER A 33 -14.02 2.43 29.80
CA SER A 33 -13.44 1.13 29.38
C SER A 33 -14.12 0.54 28.14
N ALA A 34 -15.41 0.81 27.95
CA ALA A 34 -16.06 0.64 26.64
C ALA A 34 -15.36 1.49 25.58
N ALA A 35 -14.97 2.73 25.94
CA ALA A 35 -14.14 3.57 25.07
C ALA A 35 -12.76 2.94 24.75
N LYS A 36 -12.12 2.29 25.73
CA LYS A 36 -10.83 1.60 25.52
C LYS A 36 -10.94 0.32 24.68
N LEU A 37 -12.05 -0.42 24.77
CA LEU A 37 -12.29 -1.56 23.89
C LEU A 37 -12.63 -1.08 22.48
N ASN A 38 -13.43 -0.02 22.35
CA ASN A 38 -13.69 0.63 21.06
C ASN A 38 -12.40 1.12 20.41
N GLU A 39 -11.50 1.77 21.16
CA GLU A 39 -10.17 2.18 20.67
C GLU A 39 -9.36 0.98 20.14
N ARG A 40 -9.47 -0.19 20.79
CA ARG A 40 -8.82 -1.42 20.32
C ARG A 40 -9.48 -2.01 19.08
N LEU A 41 -10.81 -1.97 18.99
CA LEU A 41 -11.56 -2.39 17.80
C LEU A 41 -11.26 -1.47 16.61
N GLU A 42 -11.14 -0.16 16.84
CA GLU A 42 -10.67 0.82 15.86
C GLU A 42 -9.22 0.53 15.42
N SER A 43 -8.32 0.21 16.37
CA SER A 43 -6.95 -0.19 16.03
C SER A 43 -6.88 -1.47 15.19
N MET A 44 -7.81 -2.41 15.37
CA MET A 44 -7.93 -3.60 14.52
C MET A 44 -8.40 -3.23 13.12
N GLU A 45 -9.37 -2.34 13.01
CA GLU A 45 -9.88 -1.83 11.73
C GLU A 45 -8.79 -1.09 10.94
N ILE A 46 -7.99 -0.26 11.62
CA ILE A 46 -6.80 0.37 11.02
C ILE A 46 -5.82 -0.71 10.54
N SER A 47 -5.60 -1.76 11.31
CA SER A 47 -4.71 -2.87 10.92
C SER A 47 -5.24 -3.66 9.72
N ILE A 48 -6.57 -3.73 9.53
CA ILE A 48 -7.19 -4.34 8.35
C ILE A 48 -7.02 -3.43 7.13
N ASN A 49 -7.11 -2.11 7.30
CA ASN A 49 -6.84 -1.17 6.20
C ASN A 49 -5.37 -1.24 5.75
N ASP A 50 -4.42 -1.52 6.65
CA ASP A 50 -3.03 -1.81 6.29
C ASP A 50 -2.87 -3.07 5.42
N ILE A 51 -3.83 -4.00 5.47
CA ILE A 51 -3.86 -5.19 4.59
C ILE A 51 -4.21 -4.76 3.16
N ASP A 52 -5.03 -3.73 2.94
CA ASP A 52 -5.32 -3.22 1.59
C ASP A 52 -4.06 -2.78 0.86
N VAL A 53 -3.21 -2.05 1.56
CA VAL A 53 -1.92 -1.59 1.03
C VAL A 53 -1.06 -2.78 0.61
N LYS A 54 -1.17 -3.93 1.29
CA LYS A 54 -0.44 -5.16 0.92
C LYS A 54 -1.11 -5.90 -0.24
N ILE A 55 -2.44 -5.95 -0.28
CA ILE A 55 -3.23 -6.55 -1.37
C ILE A 55 -2.98 -5.79 -2.68
N ASP A 56 -2.89 -4.46 -2.62
CA ASP A 56 -2.61 -3.62 -3.79
C ASP A 56 -1.21 -3.86 -4.36
N ARG A 57 -0.26 -4.22 -3.50
CA ARG A 57 1.11 -4.58 -3.89
C ARG A 57 1.23 -6.02 -4.41
N CYS A 58 0.17 -6.81 -4.34
CA CYS A 58 0.16 -8.19 -4.82
C CYS A 58 0.08 -8.22 -6.35
N ILE A 59 1.07 -8.84 -6.99
CA ILE A 59 1.19 -8.99 -8.45
C ILE A 59 0.39 -10.21 -8.93
N ASP A 60 0.31 -11.25 -8.10
CA ASP A 60 -0.38 -12.50 -8.43
C ASP A 60 -1.91 -12.32 -8.33
N PRO A 61 -2.65 -12.41 -9.45
CA PRO A 61 -4.09 -12.16 -9.47
C PRO A 61 -4.90 -13.20 -8.69
N GLU A 62 -4.42 -14.44 -8.60
CA GLU A 62 -5.10 -15.52 -7.86
C GLU A 62 -4.96 -15.29 -6.36
N LEU A 63 -3.75 -14.99 -5.91
CA LEU A 63 -3.47 -14.63 -4.52
C LEU A 63 -4.18 -13.33 -4.12
N LYS A 64 -4.19 -12.32 -5.01
CA LYS A 64 -4.90 -11.06 -4.78
C LYS A 64 -6.40 -11.28 -4.59
N SER A 65 -7.03 -12.08 -5.44
CA SER A 65 -8.44 -12.46 -5.30
C SER A 65 -8.71 -13.17 -3.96
N LYS A 66 -7.85 -14.14 -3.60
CA LYS A 66 -7.96 -14.86 -2.33
C LYS A 66 -7.86 -13.92 -1.12
N LEU A 67 -6.89 -13.02 -1.11
CA LEU A 67 -6.70 -12.06 -0.02
C LEU A 67 -7.86 -11.06 0.09
N ILE A 68 -8.47 -10.65 -1.04
CA ILE A 68 -9.67 -9.80 -1.03
C ILE A 68 -10.83 -10.52 -0.34
N VAL A 69 -11.05 -11.80 -0.65
CA VAL A 69 -12.10 -12.62 -0.02
C VAL A 69 -11.81 -12.80 1.47
N GLU A 70 -10.60 -13.23 1.83
CA GLU A 70 -10.20 -13.42 3.23
C GLU A 70 -10.32 -12.13 4.05
N LYS A 71 -9.96 -10.97 3.47
CA LYS A 71 -10.16 -9.65 4.09
C LYS A 71 -11.65 -9.35 4.30
N GLY A 72 -12.49 -9.62 3.31
CA GLY A 72 -13.95 -9.44 3.43
C GLY A 72 -14.54 -10.27 4.58
N GLU A 73 -14.09 -11.52 4.71
CA GLU A 73 -14.48 -12.40 5.82
C GLU A 73 -13.99 -11.89 7.18
N LEU A 74 -12.77 -11.36 7.24
CA LEU A 74 -12.23 -10.75 8.45
C LEU A 74 -13.02 -9.50 8.87
N ASN A 75 -13.38 -8.64 7.92
CA ASN A 75 -14.23 -7.46 8.17
C ASN A 75 -15.60 -7.84 8.72
N ASN A 76 -16.26 -8.82 8.10
CA ASN A 76 -17.56 -9.30 8.57
C ASN A 76 -17.46 -9.89 9.99
N SER A 77 -16.37 -10.59 10.29
CA SER A 77 -16.13 -11.16 11.62
C SER A 77 -15.88 -10.08 12.67
N LEU A 78 -15.15 -9.01 12.32
CA LEU A 78 -14.92 -7.87 13.20
C LEU A 78 -16.22 -7.08 13.46
N GLU A 79 -17.06 -6.93 12.45
CA GLU A 79 -18.36 -6.26 12.59
C GLU A 79 -19.30 -7.04 13.52
N ASN A 80 -19.31 -8.37 13.40
CA ASN A 80 -20.04 -9.23 14.33
C ASN A 80 -19.53 -9.07 15.78
N LEU A 81 -18.22 -8.99 15.98
CA LEU A 81 -17.63 -8.75 17.29
C LEU A 81 -18.05 -7.38 17.87
N LYS A 82 -18.07 -6.32 17.06
CA LYS A 82 -18.58 -4.99 17.44
C LYS A 82 -20.05 -5.07 17.86
N THR A 83 -20.87 -5.74 17.05
CA THR A 83 -22.30 -5.92 17.32
C THR A 83 -22.55 -6.63 18.66
N VAL A 84 -21.79 -7.68 18.97
CA VAL A 84 -21.87 -8.40 20.25
C VAL A 84 -21.53 -7.46 21.43
N HIS A 85 -20.52 -6.61 21.26
CA HIS A 85 -20.14 -5.64 22.28
C HIS A 85 -21.21 -4.56 22.50
N GLU A 86 -21.71 -3.96 21.43
CA GLU A 86 -22.76 -2.93 21.49
C GLU A 86 -24.06 -3.46 22.10
N ALA A 87 -24.46 -4.69 21.73
CA ALA A 87 -25.63 -5.34 22.28
C ALA A 87 -25.51 -5.56 23.81
N TYR A 88 -24.32 -5.88 24.30
CA TYR A 88 -24.07 -6.00 25.74
C TYR A 88 -24.15 -4.63 26.44
N ILE A 89 -23.53 -3.59 25.88
CA ILE A 89 -23.59 -2.23 26.44
C ILE A 89 -25.05 -1.73 26.51
N GLY A 90 -25.84 -1.96 25.46
CA GLY A 90 -27.26 -1.57 25.44
C GLY A 90 -28.07 -2.29 26.53
N LYS A 91 -27.83 -3.60 26.73
CA LYS A 91 -28.53 -4.39 27.75
C LYS A 91 -28.07 -4.08 29.17
N SER A 92 -26.82 -3.65 29.37
CA SER A 92 -26.28 -3.40 30.71
C SER A 92 -26.77 -2.09 31.33
N GLN A 93 -27.25 -1.12 30.53
CA GLN A 93 -27.66 0.22 30.99
C GLN A 93 -28.90 0.27 31.91
N GLY A 94 -29.56 -0.85 32.19
CA GLY A 94 -30.76 -0.90 33.05
C GLY A 94 -30.73 -1.99 34.14
N VAL A 95 -29.64 -2.75 34.25
CA VAL A 95 -29.57 -3.90 35.16
C VAL A 95 -29.03 -3.48 36.53
N ALA A 96 -29.70 -3.90 37.59
CA ALA A 96 -29.28 -3.60 38.96
C ALA A 96 -27.94 -4.27 39.31
N GLN A 97 -27.11 -3.51 40.03
CA GLN A 97 -25.79 -3.91 40.49
C GLN A 97 -25.82 -5.21 41.31
N ASN A 98 -24.90 -6.15 41.03
CA ASN A 98 -24.76 -7.46 41.72
C ASN A 98 -26.02 -8.35 41.69
N SER A 99 -26.91 -8.11 40.74
CA SER A 99 -28.06 -9.00 40.52
C SER A 99 -27.62 -10.28 39.81
N ASN A 100 -28.37 -11.36 40.05
CA ASN A 100 -28.22 -12.60 39.28
C ASN A 100 -28.41 -12.36 37.77
N GLU A 101 -29.18 -11.34 37.40
CA GLU A 101 -29.40 -10.91 36.01
C GLU A 101 -28.13 -10.31 35.39
N SER A 102 -27.38 -9.51 36.15
CA SER A 102 -26.08 -8.96 35.72
C SER A 102 -25.03 -10.05 35.52
N THR A 103 -25.00 -11.08 36.37
CA THR A 103 -24.06 -12.21 36.24
C THR A 103 -24.38 -13.04 34.99
N LYS A 104 -25.66 -13.36 34.76
CA LYS A 104 -26.10 -14.10 33.57
C LYS A 104 -25.83 -13.32 32.28
N LEU A 105 -26.13 -12.03 32.26
CA LEU A 105 -25.86 -11.16 31.11
C LEU A 105 -24.37 -11.17 30.74
N PHE A 106 -23.50 -11.19 31.75
CA PHE A 106 -22.06 -11.25 31.54
C PHE A 106 -21.57 -12.60 31.03
N GLU A 107 -22.04 -13.69 31.61
CA GLU A 107 -21.69 -15.04 31.14
C GLU A 107 -22.07 -15.21 29.66
N GLU A 108 -23.29 -14.77 29.30
CA GLU A 108 -23.75 -14.78 27.90
C GLU A 108 -22.88 -13.90 27.00
N TYR A 109 -22.52 -12.69 27.45
CA TYR A 109 -21.63 -11.80 26.70
C TYR A 109 -20.24 -12.40 26.53
N ASN A 110 -19.63 -12.90 27.59
CA ASN A 110 -18.29 -13.46 27.57
C ASN A 110 -18.22 -14.64 26.59
N ASP A 111 -19.21 -15.51 26.59
CA ASP A 111 -19.28 -16.64 25.66
C ASP A 111 -19.49 -16.20 24.20
N GLN A 112 -20.35 -15.21 23.96
CA GLN A 112 -20.58 -14.68 22.61
C GLN A 112 -19.37 -13.92 22.07
N PHE A 113 -18.77 -13.07 22.92
CA PHE A 113 -17.59 -12.29 22.60
C PHE A 113 -16.40 -13.19 22.34
N HIS A 114 -16.16 -14.18 23.19
CA HIS A 114 -15.05 -15.13 23.01
C HIS A 114 -15.19 -15.92 21.71
N ARG A 115 -16.42 -16.35 21.36
CA ARG A 115 -16.69 -17.03 20.09
C ARG A 115 -16.46 -16.11 18.88
N ALA A 116 -17.05 -14.92 18.87
CA ALA A 116 -16.86 -13.96 17.79
C ALA A 116 -15.38 -13.59 17.62
N PHE A 117 -14.68 -13.37 18.74
CA PHE A 117 -13.27 -13.01 18.74
C PHE A 117 -12.38 -14.15 18.20
N LYS A 118 -12.68 -15.39 18.55
CA LYS A 118 -11.96 -16.57 18.03
C LYS A 118 -12.05 -16.66 16.50
N ILE A 119 -13.23 -16.38 15.93
CA ILE A 119 -13.43 -16.37 14.47
C ILE A 119 -12.56 -15.28 13.83
N VAL A 120 -12.54 -14.08 14.40
CA VAL A 120 -11.68 -12.98 13.94
C VAL A 120 -10.21 -13.38 13.96
N LEU A 121 -9.76 -14.05 15.01
CA LEU A 121 -8.38 -14.55 15.11
C LEU A 121 -8.06 -15.57 14.01
N GLU A 122 -8.93 -16.56 13.82
CA GLU A 122 -8.74 -17.61 12.80
C GLU A 122 -8.60 -16.98 11.41
N LYS A 123 -9.44 -15.99 11.09
CA LYS A 123 -9.37 -15.24 9.83
C LYS A 123 -8.13 -14.37 9.71
N ALA A 124 -7.70 -13.72 10.78
CA ALA A 124 -6.44 -12.97 10.77
C ALA A 124 -5.23 -13.90 10.55
N GLU A 125 -5.24 -15.11 11.14
CA GLU A 125 -4.19 -16.10 10.92
C GLU A 125 -4.21 -16.69 9.52
N GLU A 126 -5.38 -16.87 8.90
CA GLU A 126 -5.50 -17.29 7.50
C GLU A 126 -4.86 -16.25 6.56
N ILE A 127 -5.15 -14.96 6.75
CA ILE A 127 -4.53 -13.88 5.97
C ILE A 127 -3.02 -13.84 6.19
N ASP A 128 -2.57 -13.95 7.44
CA ASP A 128 -1.13 -13.93 7.74
C ASP A 128 -0.42 -15.13 7.09
N LYS A 129 -1.03 -16.31 7.11
CA LYS A 129 -0.54 -17.49 6.37
C LYS A 129 -0.54 -17.24 4.87
N SER A 130 -1.58 -16.66 4.29
CA SER A 130 -1.63 -16.33 2.86
C SER A 130 -0.53 -15.33 2.47
N LEU A 131 -0.22 -14.37 3.35
CA LEU A 131 0.86 -13.40 3.16
C LEU A 131 2.26 -14.02 3.35
N ASN A 132 2.42 -14.94 4.32
CA ASN A 132 3.72 -15.46 4.73
C ASN A 132 4.10 -16.83 4.12
N ASN A 133 3.15 -17.66 3.69
CA ASN A 133 3.41 -18.89 2.93
C ASN A 133 3.84 -18.61 1.47
N SER A 134 3.93 -17.34 1.07
CA SER A 134 4.58 -16.95 -0.18
C SER A 134 6.09 -17.05 -0.04
N SER A 135 6.62 -18.27 -0.21
CA SER A 135 8.01 -18.59 -0.56
C SER A 135 8.44 -18.01 -1.92
N ASN A 136 7.79 -16.96 -2.41
CA ASN A 136 8.08 -16.26 -3.64
C ASN A 136 8.14 -14.76 -3.32
N GLU A 137 9.34 -14.28 -3.03
CA GLU A 137 9.68 -12.85 -2.95
C GLU A 137 9.33 -12.08 -4.24
N ASN A 138 9.01 -12.80 -5.33
CA ASN A 138 8.63 -12.26 -6.63
C ASN A 138 7.14 -11.89 -6.81
N LYS A 139 6.27 -12.13 -5.81
CA LYS A 139 4.82 -11.84 -5.92
C LYS A 139 4.41 -10.45 -5.43
N PHE A 140 5.35 -9.69 -4.85
CA PHE A 140 5.11 -8.35 -4.35
C PHE A 140 6.24 -7.42 -4.83
N ILE A 141 5.90 -6.18 -5.17
CA ILE A 141 6.92 -5.18 -5.53
C ILE A 141 7.68 -4.80 -4.26
N ASP A 142 8.96 -5.19 -4.18
CA ASP A 142 9.81 -4.79 -3.07
C ASP A 142 10.30 -3.34 -3.25
N MET A 143 9.47 -2.41 -2.79
CA MET A 143 9.84 -1.00 -2.69
C MET A 143 11.08 -0.78 -1.80
N ASN A 144 11.42 -1.71 -0.89
CA ASN A 144 12.60 -1.55 -0.04
C ASN A 144 13.88 -1.66 -0.87
N PHE A 145 13.93 -2.52 -1.87
CA PHE A 145 15.07 -2.61 -2.79
C PHE A 145 15.30 -1.28 -3.53
N ILE A 146 14.23 -0.65 -4.02
CA ILE A 146 14.32 0.65 -4.71
C ILE A 146 14.79 1.74 -3.73
N TRP A 147 14.23 1.78 -2.52
CA TRP A 147 14.62 2.74 -1.49
C TRP A 147 16.06 2.53 -0.99
N GLU A 148 16.50 1.29 -0.87
CA GLU A 148 17.87 0.91 -0.52
C GLU A 148 18.83 1.42 -1.60
N LYS A 149 18.52 1.20 -2.88
CA LYS A 149 19.34 1.73 -3.99
C LYS A 149 19.34 3.26 -4.08
N ILE A 150 18.22 3.92 -3.80
CA ILE A 150 18.17 5.39 -3.71
C ILE A 150 19.05 5.89 -2.55
N THR A 151 19.04 5.18 -1.42
CA THR A 151 19.82 5.54 -0.24
C THR A 151 21.32 5.34 -0.49
N GLU A 152 21.72 4.20 -1.03
CA GLU A 152 23.10 3.93 -1.47
C GLU A 152 23.60 5.02 -2.45
N TYR A 153 22.77 5.39 -3.43
CA TYR A 153 23.13 6.40 -4.41
C TYR A 153 23.24 7.80 -3.78
N LYS A 154 22.36 8.14 -2.84
CA LYS A 154 22.43 9.40 -2.08
C LYS A 154 23.69 9.47 -1.23
N GLU A 155 24.06 8.38 -0.57
CA GLU A 155 25.29 8.29 0.21
C GLU A 155 26.51 8.48 -0.70
N PHE A 156 26.56 7.81 -1.85
CA PHE A 156 27.61 8.06 -2.86
C PHE A 156 27.70 9.54 -3.25
N LEU A 157 26.57 10.17 -3.62
CA LEU A 157 26.55 11.59 -3.99
C LEU A 157 27.03 12.51 -2.86
N SER A 158 26.84 12.12 -1.59
CA SER A 158 27.30 12.92 -0.44
C SER A 158 28.82 12.90 -0.23
N THR A 159 29.52 11.94 -0.85
CA THR A 159 30.99 11.85 -0.79
C THR A 159 31.70 12.72 -1.83
N LEU A 160 30.97 13.20 -2.84
CA LEU A 160 31.54 14.01 -3.92
C LEU A 160 31.69 15.47 -3.49
N SER A 161 32.74 16.12 -3.98
CA SER A 161 32.90 17.57 -3.87
C SER A 161 31.84 18.30 -4.71
N PHE A 162 31.63 19.59 -4.42
CA PHE A 162 30.63 20.41 -5.13
C PHE A 162 30.85 20.42 -6.65
N THR A 163 32.11 20.53 -7.10
CA THR A 163 32.47 20.53 -8.52
C THR A 163 32.20 19.18 -9.17
N GLU A 164 32.53 18.07 -8.50
CA GLU A 164 32.26 16.72 -8.99
C GLU A 164 30.75 16.45 -9.10
N LEU A 165 29.96 16.93 -8.13
CA LEU A 165 28.51 16.83 -8.16
C LEU A 165 27.92 17.57 -9.37
N CYS A 166 28.42 18.77 -9.68
CA CYS A 166 28.01 19.53 -10.86
C CYS A 166 28.36 18.80 -12.17
N LEU A 167 29.54 18.17 -12.25
CA LEU A 167 29.94 17.35 -13.39
C LEU A 167 29.04 16.13 -13.58
N VAL A 168 28.72 15.40 -12.51
CA VAL A 168 27.79 14.25 -12.55
C VAL A 168 26.42 14.69 -13.03
N MET A 169 25.88 15.80 -12.51
CA MET A 169 24.59 16.34 -12.95
C MET A 169 24.59 16.72 -14.43
N ASN A 170 25.67 17.34 -14.93
CA ASN A 170 25.82 17.67 -16.35
C ASN A 170 25.86 16.43 -17.25
N ILE A 171 26.58 15.38 -16.84
CA ILE A 171 26.64 14.11 -17.59
C ILE A 171 25.26 13.45 -17.62
N LEU A 172 24.56 13.37 -16.49
CA LEU A 172 23.22 12.79 -16.40
C LEU A 172 22.21 13.56 -17.27
N MET A 173 22.25 14.89 -17.23
CA MET A 173 21.36 15.71 -18.05
C MET A 173 21.69 15.60 -19.55
N SER A 174 22.96 15.43 -19.91
CA SER A 174 23.37 15.17 -21.29
C SER A 174 22.87 13.81 -21.80
N ILE A 175 22.95 12.77 -20.97
CA ILE A 175 22.37 11.45 -21.28
C ILE A 175 20.85 11.56 -21.43
N PHE A 176 20.17 12.28 -20.55
CA PHE A 176 18.74 12.51 -20.63
C PHE A 176 18.34 13.17 -21.96
N ILE A 177 19.00 14.27 -22.34
CA ILE A 177 18.79 14.94 -23.64
C ILE A 177 19.02 13.96 -24.80
N PHE A 178 20.08 13.15 -24.74
CA PHE A 178 20.36 12.14 -25.75
C PHE A 178 19.23 11.10 -25.86
N THR A 179 18.65 10.65 -24.75
CA THR A 179 17.51 9.72 -24.76
C THR A 179 16.24 10.36 -25.34
N CYS A 180 16.00 11.65 -25.10
CA CYS A 180 14.92 12.40 -25.73
C CYS A 180 15.12 12.51 -27.24
N LEU A 181 16.35 12.81 -27.69
CA LEU A 181 16.70 12.86 -29.11
C LEU A 181 16.52 11.49 -29.78
N ALA A 182 17.02 10.42 -29.17
CA ALA A 182 16.82 9.06 -29.66
C ALA A 182 15.33 8.72 -29.79
N SER A 183 14.53 9.09 -28.78
CA SER A 183 13.07 8.90 -28.80
C SER A 183 12.39 9.66 -29.94
N ILE A 184 12.82 10.90 -30.22
CA ILE A 184 12.34 11.69 -31.37
C ILE A 184 12.73 11.00 -32.69
N ILE A 185 13.98 10.53 -32.82
CA ILE A 185 14.45 9.82 -34.02
C ILE A 185 13.62 8.56 -34.25
N PHE A 186 13.41 7.73 -33.23
CA PHE A 186 12.58 6.52 -33.34
C PHE A 186 11.12 6.83 -33.67
N ALA A 187 10.58 7.93 -33.16
CA ALA A 187 9.27 8.41 -33.55
C ALA A 187 9.25 8.75 -35.05
N VAL A 188 10.10 9.67 -35.51
CA VAL A 188 10.10 10.14 -36.91
C VAL A 188 10.37 9.01 -37.90
N TYR A 189 11.41 8.21 -37.67
CA TYR A 189 11.75 7.08 -38.55
C TYR A 189 10.76 5.92 -38.43
N GLY A 190 10.08 5.77 -37.30
CA GLY A 190 9.00 4.80 -37.13
C GLY A 190 7.89 5.00 -38.15
N ASN A 191 7.44 6.23 -38.34
CA ASN A 191 6.41 6.55 -39.35
C ASN A 191 6.93 6.36 -40.77
N PHE A 192 8.15 6.79 -41.05
CA PHE A 192 8.76 6.57 -42.37
C PHE A 192 8.83 5.08 -42.73
N LEU A 193 9.15 4.20 -41.77
CA LEU A 193 9.16 2.76 -41.98
C LEU A 193 7.75 2.20 -42.24
N ILE A 194 6.74 2.71 -41.54
CA ILE A 194 5.33 2.29 -41.70
C ILE A 194 4.83 2.62 -43.11
N ASP A 195 5.07 3.84 -43.57
CA ASP A 195 4.65 4.31 -44.89
C ASP A 195 5.39 3.56 -46.00
N LYS A 196 6.71 3.38 -45.87
CA LYS A 196 7.53 2.73 -46.90
C LYS A 196 7.26 1.23 -47.04
N LEU A 197 6.85 0.56 -45.95
CA LEU A 197 6.54 -0.87 -45.96
C LEU A 197 5.05 -1.17 -46.20
N SER A 198 4.21 -0.14 -46.39
CA SER A 198 2.76 -0.26 -46.54
C SER A 198 2.13 -1.16 -45.48
N LEU A 199 2.62 -1.06 -44.23
CA LEU A 199 2.25 -1.99 -43.15
C LEU A 199 0.74 -1.90 -42.83
N GLU A 200 0.11 -0.76 -43.09
CA GLU A 200 -1.33 -0.57 -42.97
C GLU A 200 -2.14 -1.44 -43.95
N GLN A 201 -1.67 -1.63 -45.19
CA GLN A 201 -2.32 -2.51 -46.16
C GLN A 201 -2.04 -3.98 -45.88
N LYS A 202 -0.82 -4.30 -45.42
CA LYS A 202 -0.38 -5.70 -45.22
C LYS A 202 -0.94 -6.31 -43.92
N TYR A 203 -1.20 -5.51 -42.89
CA TYR A 203 -1.71 -5.97 -41.60
C TYR A 203 -2.86 -5.08 -41.08
N PRO A 204 -4.10 -5.28 -41.59
CA PRO A 204 -5.25 -4.43 -41.26
C PRO A 204 -5.68 -4.48 -39.79
N LYS A 205 -5.40 -5.58 -39.07
CA LYS A 205 -5.66 -5.66 -37.62
C LYS A 205 -4.67 -4.81 -36.80
N LEU A 206 -3.48 -4.53 -37.34
CA LEU A 206 -2.47 -3.68 -36.70
C LEU A 206 -2.68 -2.19 -37.02
N SER A 207 -3.43 -1.86 -38.08
CA SER A 207 -3.58 -0.48 -38.55
C SER A 207 -4.24 0.43 -37.50
N SER A 208 -5.20 -0.09 -36.71
CA SER A 208 -5.83 0.66 -35.63
C SER A 208 -4.83 1.08 -34.53
N LEU A 209 -3.94 0.16 -34.12
CA LEU A 209 -2.90 0.44 -33.13
C LEU A 209 -1.85 1.41 -33.66
N ILE A 210 -1.50 1.28 -34.94
CA ILE A 210 -0.59 2.19 -35.64
C ILE A 210 -1.18 3.60 -35.69
N ARG A 211 -2.47 3.75 -36.01
CA ARG A 211 -3.15 5.05 -36.11
C ARG A 211 -3.22 5.79 -34.77
N ILE A 212 -3.45 5.07 -33.67
CA ILE A 212 -3.40 5.64 -32.31
C ILE A 212 -1.97 6.08 -31.97
N ARG A 213 -0.96 5.27 -32.31
CA ARG A 213 0.45 5.59 -32.08
C ARG A 213 0.89 6.85 -32.85
N VAL A 214 0.45 7.02 -34.11
CA VAL A 214 0.77 8.19 -34.95
C VAL A 214 0.22 9.49 -34.33
N ASN A 215 -0.98 9.44 -33.75
CA ASN A 215 -1.56 10.59 -33.05
C ASN A 215 -0.82 10.92 -31.76
N LEU A 216 -0.44 9.91 -30.96
CA LEU A 216 0.37 10.10 -29.76
C LEU A 216 1.77 10.63 -30.07
N GLN A 217 2.31 10.31 -31.24
CA GLN A 217 3.66 10.67 -31.62
C GLN A 217 3.91 12.18 -31.70
N HIS A 218 2.95 12.96 -32.22
CA HIS A 218 3.08 14.42 -32.27
C HIS A 218 3.24 15.00 -30.86
N TYR A 219 2.47 14.47 -29.91
CA TYR A 219 2.57 14.84 -28.50
C TYR A 219 3.91 14.40 -27.88
N TYR A 220 4.38 13.19 -28.20
CA TYR A 220 5.70 12.72 -27.77
C TYR A 220 6.84 13.61 -28.28
N ILE A 221 6.80 14.03 -29.55
CA ILE A 221 7.83 14.92 -30.12
C ILE A 221 7.78 16.28 -29.42
N MET A 222 6.59 16.84 -29.22
CA MET A 222 6.41 18.12 -28.53
C MET A 222 6.95 18.07 -27.09
N ILE A 223 6.57 17.05 -26.31
CA ILE A 223 7.04 16.86 -24.93
C ILE A 223 8.55 16.65 -24.86
N ASN A 224 9.11 15.77 -25.70
CA ASN A 224 10.56 15.55 -25.69
C ASN A 224 11.32 16.82 -26.09
N THR A 225 10.80 17.59 -27.04
CA THR A 225 11.39 18.90 -27.42
C THR A 225 11.35 19.88 -26.25
N LEU A 226 10.23 19.97 -25.53
CA LEU A 226 10.11 20.79 -24.32
C LEU A 226 11.11 20.36 -23.25
N PHE A 227 11.26 19.06 -23.00
CA PHE A 227 12.23 18.54 -22.05
C PHE A 227 13.68 18.80 -22.45
N ILE A 228 14.00 18.75 -23.75
CA ILE A 228 15.33 19.13 -24.24
C ILE A 228 15.59 20.60 -23.96
N VAL A 229 14.64 21.51 -24.24
CA VAL A 229 14.80 22.95 -23.97
C VAL A 229 15.01 23.21 -22.48
N LEU A 230 14.18 22.61 -21.62
CA LEU A 230 14.34 22.73 -20.17
C LEU A 230 15.67 22.14 -19.69
N GLY A 231 16.08 21.00 -20.24
CA GLY A 231 17.37 20.36 -19.93
C GLY A 231 18.56 21.24 -20.29
N LEU A 232 18.52 21.90 -21.44
CA LEU A 232 19.56 22.84 -21.87
C LEU A 232 19.62 24.07 -20.96
N ILE A 233 18.47 24.64 -20.56
CA ILE A 233 18.43 25.76 -19.60
C ILE A 233 19.06 25.32 -18.27
N PHE A 234 18.78 24.10 -17.82
CA PHE A 234 19.32 23.57 -16.57
C PHE A 234 20.84 23.33 -16.65
N ILE A 235 21.36 22.81 -17.76
CA ILE A 235 22.80 22.68 -18.00
C ILE A 235 23.48 24.05 -17.95
N VAL A 236 22.90 25.07 -18.60
CA VAL A 236 23.43 26.45 -18.57
C VAL A 236 23.48 26.96 -17.13
N TYR A 237 22.42 26.72 -16.35
CA TYR A 237 22.38 27.08 -14.94
C TYR A 237 23.46 26.37 -14.09
N ILE A 238 23.63 25.05 -14.26
CA ILE A 238 24.67 24.29 -13.54
C ILE A 238 26.07 24.81 -13.92
N ASN A 239 26.31 25.05 -15.21
CA ASN A 239 27.59 25.58 -15.67
C ASN A 239 27.88 26.97 -15.08
N PHE A 240 26.87 27.82 -14.97
CA PHE A 240 27.00 29.12 -14.31
C PHE A 240 27.32 28.98 -12.82
N MET A 241 26.64 28.09 -12.11
CA MET A 241 26.92 27.81 -10.68
C MET A 241 28.32 27.24 -10.48
N THR A 242 28.77 26.38 -11.39
CA THR A 242 30.13 25.81 -11.39
C THR A 242 31.16 26.90 -11.63
N PHE A 243 30.91 27.86 -12.53
CA PHE A 243 31.82 28.98 -12.77
C PHE A 243 31.95 29.94 -11.57
N ILE A 244 30.88 30.09 -10.77
CA ILE A 244 30.91 30.95 -9.57
C ILE A 244 31.60 30.28 -8.39
N HIS A 245 31.42 28.97 -8.21
CA HIS A 245 31.83 28.25 -7.00
C HIS A 245 33.03 27.30 -7.22
N GLY A 246 33.46 27.11 -8.46
CA GLY A 246 34.66 26.36 -8.84
C GLY A 246 35.83 27.29 -9.10
#